data_AF-A0A7J3F9X6-F1
#
_entry.id   AF-A0A7J3F9X6-F1
#
_cell.length_a   1.000
_cell.length_b   1.000
_cell.length_c   1.000
_cell.angle_alpha   90.00
_cell.angle_beta   90.00
_cell.angle_gamma   90.00
#
_symmetry.space_group_name_H-M   'P 1'
#
loop_
_entity.id
_entity.type
_entity.pdbx_description
1 polymer ?
#
loop_
_entity_poly.entity_id
_entity_poly.type
_entity_poly.pdbx_seq_one_letter_code
_entity_poly.pdbx_strand_id
1 'polypeptide(L)'
;MGSEPIERRVSYIGDRLKGSRCPFCGKEYFRMRKYCGNCGRKSLGKMEDIDYFYEKGVLENCTIVREPTNRFTRLGSYIYGIISFHNGKVRIPGRLTDMILRNDESINLEDLEGREVVPRFRRRYSVEKNDIIPTTSLAFTFADEYYPYQEYKISEPGKEYDAPGIVGYGVYVSRFRIKEGGMERSVPFIDEDAITAAVEAGKLALIHSGVDHKLVDKIYVGSESNPYAVNPIASKVAQVLKLGEEERAEGVQGVDAVDTEFACKAATSMFKDAMALVCYPKNP
;
A
#
# COMPACT_ATOMS: atom_id res chain seq x y z
N MET A 1 3.27 18.88 10.12
CA MET A 1 2.13 18.44 9.29
C MET A 1 2.41 18.88 7.86
N GLY A 2 2.44 17.95 6.91
CA GLY A 2 2.57 18.31 5.49
C GLY A 2 1.30 19.00 5.01
N SER A 3 1.40 19.88 4.01
CA SER A 3 0.20 20.41 3.36
C SER A 3 -0.54 19.27 2.66
N GLU A 4 -1.87 19.33 2.64
CA GLU A 4 -2.72 18.34 1.99
C GLU A 4 -2.28 18.00 0.54
N PRO A 5 -1.88 18.96 -0.32
CA PRO A 5 -1.34 18.64 -1.65
C PRO A 5 -0.06 17.80 -1.64
N ILE A 6 0.77 17.92 -0.60
CA ILE A 6 1.99 17.12 -0.44
C ILE A 6 1.61 15.68 -0.05
N GLU A 7 0.74 15.50 0.94
CA GLU A 7 0.26 14.18 1.36
C GLU A 7 -0.52 13.45 0.25
N ARG A 8 -1.26 14.19 -0.59
CA ARG A 8 -1.92 13.65 -1.79
C ARG A 8 -0.88 13.12 -2.78
N ARG A 9 0.10 13.94 -3.19
CA ARG A 9 1.15 13.50 -4.14
C ARG A 9 1.92 12.30 -3.64
N VAL A 10 2.22 12.31 -2.35
CA VAL A 10 2.84 11.23 -1.63
C VAL A 10 2.02 9.94 -1.72
N SER A 11 0.72 10.01 -1.39
CA SER A 11 -0.14 8.82 -1.35
C SER A 11 -0.30 8.24 -2.74
N TYR A 12 -0.40 9.11 -3.75
CA TYR A 12 -0.50 8.68 -5.12
C TYR A 12 0.79 8.12 -5.70
N ILE A 13 1.91 8.82 -5.54
CA ILE A 13 3.16 8.47 -6.21
C ILE A 13 3.96 7.46 -5.38
N GLY A 14 4.07 7.71 -4.08
CA GLY A 14 4.88 6.90 -3.18
C GLY A 14 4.19 5.62 -2.75
N ASP A 15 2.91 5.71 -2.39
CA ASP A 15 2.22 4.60 -1.73
C ASP A 15 1.46 3.71 -2.73
N ARG A 16 0.80 4.32 -3.73
CA ARG A 16 0.05 3.61 -4.78
C ARG A 16 0.79 3.41 -6.10
N LEU A 17 1.96 4.04 -6.26
CA LEU A 17 2.73 4.03 -7.51
C LEU A 17 1.92 4.52 -8.73
N LYS A 18 0.97 5.45 -8.53
CA LYS A 18 0.08 5.94 -9.60
C LYS A 18 0.86 6.55 -10.77
N GLY A 19 0.54 6.09 -11.97
CA GLY A 19 1.08 6.54 -13.24
C GLY A 19 0.03 7.24 -14.09
N SER A 20 0.40 7.54 -15.33
CA SER A 20 -0.55 8.03 -16.34
C SER A 20 -0.28 7.43 -17.71
N ARG A 21 -1.34 7.15 -18.46
CA ARG A 21 -1.30 6.64 -19.83
C ARG A 21 -1.92 7.64 -20.79
N CYS A 22 -1.28 7.84 -21.94
CA CYS A 22 -1.85 8.60 -23.02
C CYS A 22 -2.85 7.73 -23.81
N PRO A 23 -4.14 8.10 -23.90
CA PRO A 23 -5.11 7.32 -24.67
C PRO A 23 -4.86 7.34 -26.18
N PHE A 24 -4.06 8.31 -26.67
CA PHE A 24 -3.83 8.49 -28.11
C PHE A 24 -2.64 7.70 -28.64
N CYS A 25 -1.54 7.61 -27.89
CA CYS A 25 -0.33 6.91 -28.33
C CYS A 25 0.06 5.74 -27.44
N GLY A 26 -0.73 5.45 -26.40
CA GLY A 26 -0.45 4.36 -25.45
C GLY A 26 0.79 4.56 -24.58
N LYS A 27 1.47 5.71 -24.65
CA LYS A 27 2.67 5.97 -23.84
C LYS A 27 2.30 6.10 -22.37
N GLU A 28 2.98 5.33 -21.55
CA GLU A 28 2.80 5.29 -20.10
C GLU A 28 3.91 6.07 -19.41
N TYR A 29 3.60 6.62 -18.25
CA TYR A 29 4.49 7.43 -17.44
C TYR A 29 4.33 7.02 -15.98
N PHE A 30 5.45 6.89 -15.28
CA PHE A 30 5.41 6.96 -13.82
C PHE A 30 5.07 8.40 -13.41
N ARG A 31 4.13 8.55 -12.47
CA ARG A 31 3.48 9.80 -12.03
C ARG A 31 2.37 10.30 -12.96
N MET A 32 1.46 11.06 -12.34
CA MET A 32 0.42 11.80 -13.04
C MET A 32 1.01 12.85 -13.97
N ARG A 33 0.47 12.92 -15.19
CA ARG A 33 0.76 13.99 -16.13
C ARG A 33 -0.53 14.62 -16.61
N LYS A 34 -0.49 15.94 -16.82
CA LYS A 34 -1.60 16.66 -17.46
C LYS A 34 -1.63 16.45 -18.98
N TYR A 35 -0.51 16.05 -19.58
CA TYR A 35 -0.37 15.83 -21.02
C TYR A 35 0.76 14.84 -21.32
N CYS A 36 0.68 14.21 -22.48
CA CYS A 36 1.69 13.35 -23.07
C CYS A 36 2.74 14.18 -23.81
N GLY A 37 4.02 13.88 -23.59
CA GLY A 37 5.11 14.55 -24.31
C GLY A 37 5.12 14.27 -25.83
N ASN A 38 4.52 13.16 -26.28
CA ASN A 38 4.45 12.82 -27.71
C ASN A 38 3.22 13.45 -28.40
N CYS A 39 2.05 13.42 -27.75
CA CYS A 39 0.80 13.94 -28.31
C CYS A 39 0.56 15.43 -28.02
N GLY A 40 1.34 16.03 -27.11
CA GLY A 40 1.26 17.43 -26.74
C GLY A 40 -0.16 17.85 -26.32
N ARG A 41 -0.62 19.00 -26.84
CA ARG A 41 -1.91 19.62 -26.49
C ARG A 41 -3.12 18.72 -26.71
N LYS A 42 -3.08 17.79 -27.67
CA LYS A 42 -4.20 16.86 -27.94
C LYS A 42 -4.56 16.02 -26.71
N SER A 43 -3.56 15.73 -25.88
CA SER A 43 -3.68 14.94 -24.65
C SER A 43 -3.90 15.75 -23.37
N LEU A 44 -3.96 17.08 -23.48
CA LEU A 44 -4.12 17.95 -22.31
C LEU A 44 -5.46 17.67 -21.61
N GLY A 45 -5.40 17.28 -20.33
CA GLY A 45 -6.57 16.94 -19.51
C GLY A 45 -7.25 15.62 -19.88
N LYS A 46 -6.65 14.82 -20.77
CA LYS A 46 -7.20 13.53 -21.25
C LYS A 46 -6.30 12.34 -20.91
N MET A 47 -5.31 12.53 -20.04
CA MET A 47 -4.45 11.44 -19.60
C MET A 47 -5.27 10.50 -18.71
N GLU A 48 -5.14 9.20 -18.94
CA GLU A 48 -5.77 8.17 -18.13
C GLU A 48 -4.90 7.82 -16.93
N ASP A 49 -5.52 7.58 -15.79
CA ASP A 49 -4.82 7.10 -14.60
C ASP A 49 -4.55 5.59 -14.69
N ILE A 50 -3.35 5.19 -14.31
CA ILE A 50 -2.94 3.78 -14.17
C ILE A 50 -2.29 3.59 -12.79
N ASP A 51 -2.33 2.38 -12.25
CA ASP A 51 -1.92 2.10 -10.89
C ASP A 51 -1.23 0.73 -10.82
N TYR A 52 -0.04 0.69 -10.23
CA TYR A 52 0.75 -0.55 -10.18
C TYR A 52 0.62 -1.27 -8.84
N PHE A 53 -0.12 -0.72 -7.86
CA PHE A 53 -0.12 -1.21 -6.49
C PHE A 53 -0.56 -2.68 -6.38
N TYR A 54 -1.49 -3.12 -7.23
CA TYR A 54 -2.02 -4.49 -7.28
C TYR A 54 -1.37 -5.35 -8.39
N GLU A 55 -0.36 -4.84 -9.09
CA GLU A 55 0.27 -5.51 -10.22
C GLU A 55 1.62 -6.13 -9.84
N LYS A 56 2.05 -7.09 -10.66
CA LYS A 56 3.42 -7.60 -10.62
C LYS A 56 4.33 -6.71 -11.48
N GLY A 57 5.49 -6.39 -10.94
CA GLY A 57 6.62 -5.86 -11.68
C GLY A 57 7.71 -6.92 -11.83
N VAL A 58 8.75 -6.60 -12.60
CA VAL A 58 9.97 -7.41 -12.72
C VAL A 58 11.15 -6.58 -12.25
N LEU A 59 12.00 -7.13 -11.38
CA LEU A 59 13.26 -6.49 -10.99
C LEU A 59 14.25 -6.59 -12.15
N GLU A 60 14.39 -5.55 -12.97
CA GLU A 60 15.23 -5.58 -14.17
C GLU A 60 16.73 -5.55 -13.85
N ASN A 61 17.13 -4.74 -12.88
CA ASN A 61 18.51 -4.61 -12.45
C ASN A 61 18.53 -4.14 -11.00
N CYS A 62 19.51 -4.59 -10.21
CA CYS A 62 19.66 -4.16 -8.83
C CYS A 62 21.12 -3.96 -8.39
N THR A 63 21.28 -3.28 -7.27
CA THR A 63 22.55 -3.03 -6.60
C THR A 63 22.37 -3.10 -5.09
N ILE A 64 23.48 -3.29 -4.36
CA ILE A 64 23.50 -3.30 -2.90
C ILE A 64 24.04 -1.96 -2.41
N VAL A 65 23.23 -1.26 -1.63
CA VAL A 65 23.68 -0.09 -0.87
C VAL A 65 24.17 -0.61 0.49
N ARG A 66 25.50 -0.77 0.65
CA ARG A 66 26.12 -1.24 1.90
C ARG A 66 26.31 -0.13 2.94
N GLU A 67 26.56 1.09 2.46
CA GLU A 67 26.74 2.27 3.31
C GLU A 67 25.70 3.33 2.93
N PRO A 68 24.51 3.30 3.56
CA PRO A 68 23.50 4.33 3.32
C PRO A 68 24.00 5.70 3.74
N THR A 69 23.52 6.75 3.06
CA THR A 69 23.77 8.14 3.49
C THR A 69 23.25 8.39 4.91
N ASN A 70 23.77 9.43 5.59
CA ASN A 70 23.40 9.79 6.98
C ASN A 70 21.91 9.74 7.28
N ARG A 71 21.06 10.07 6.29
CA ARG A 71 19.60 10.00 6.39
C ARG A 71 19.08 8.57 6.55
N PHE A 72 19.62 7.61 5.81
CA PHE A 72 19.13 6.23 5.74
C PHE A 72 19.97 5.24 6.57
N THR A 73 20.87 5.72 7.42
CA THR A 73 21.76 4.88 8.24
C THR A 73 21.04 3.81 9.04
N ARG A 74 19.87 4.14 9.60
CA ARG A 74 19.07 3.18 10.38
C ARG A 74 18.49 2.03 9.53
N LEU A 75 18.38 2.16 8.19
CA LEU A 75 17.96 1.05 7.32
C LEU A 75 19.04 -0.04 7.21
N GLY A 76 20.30 0.28 7.52
CA GLY A 76 21.43 -0.62 7.25
C GLY A 76 21.60 -0.92 5.75
N SER A 77 22.24 -2.04 5.43
CA SER A 77 22.44 -2.47 4.05
C SER A 77 21.13 -2.90 3.38
N TYR A 78 20.86 -2.45 2.15
CA TYR A 78 19.65 -2.84 1.40
C TYR A 78 19.89 -2.98 -0.11
N ILE A 79 19.03 -3.75 -0.78
CA ILE A 79 19.01 -3.86 -2.24
C ILE A 79 18.12 -2.76 -2.83
N TYR A 80 18.65 -2.07 -3.84
CA TYR A 80 17.95 -1.04 -4.59
C TYR A 80 18.04 -1.35 -6.08
N GLY A 81 16.96 -1.16 -6.83
CA GLY A 81 16.95 -1.54 -8.25
C GLY A 81 15.88 -0.82 -9.05
N ILE A 82 15.78 -1.22 -10.31
CA ILE A 82 14.77 -0.76 -11.25
C ILE A 82 13.72 -1.85 -11.41
N ILE A 83 12.48 -1.50 -11.09
CA ILE A 83 11.31 -2.35 -11.28
C ILE A 83 10.61 -1.93 -12.56
N SER A 84 10.35 -2.92 -13.41
CA SER A 84 9.72 -2.76 -14.71
C SER A 84 8.27 -3.23 -14.67
N PHE A 85 7.39 -2.39 -15.19
CA PHE A 85 5.97 -2.67 -15.35
C PHE A 85 5.60 -2.65 -16.84
N HIS A 86 4.59 -3.47 -17.19
CA HIS A 86 4.06 -3.58 -18.54
C HIS A 86 5.14 -3.81 -19.61
N ASN A 87 6.05 -4.75 -19.37
CA ASN A 87 7.16 -5.10 -20.27
C ASN A 87 8.09 -3.93 -20.60
N GLY A 88 8.53 -3.17 -19.59
CA GLY A 88 9.52 -2.10 -19.78
C GLY A 88 8.95 -0.77 -20.27
N LYS A 89 7.62 -0.64 -20.38
CA LYS A 89 6.99 0.66 -20.68
C LYS A 89 7.20 1.67 -19.56
N VAL A 90 7.21 1.21 -18.32
CA VAL A 90 7.46 2.04 -17.13
C VAL A 90 8.51 1.38 -16.26
N ARG A 91 9.50 2.18 -15.85
CA ARG A 91 10.58 1.79 -14.95
C ARG A 91 10.52 2.67 -13.71
N ILE A 92 10.49 2.05 -12.55
CA ILE A 92 10.36 2.70 -11.24
C ILE A 92 11.54 2.26 -10.38
N PRO A 93 12.31 3.19 -9.82
CA PRO A 93 13.37 2.82 -8.89
C PRO A 93 12.75 2.43 -7.55
N GLY A 94 13.27 1.39 -6.89
CA GLY A 94 12.67 0.87 -5.66
C GLY A 94 13.63 0.03 -4.84
N ARG A 95 13.30 -0.10 -3.55
CA ARG A 95 14.04 -0.94 -2.59
C ARG A 95 13.32 -2.28 -2.41
N LEU A 96 14.08 -3.37 -2.35
CA LEU A 96 13.56 -4.61 -1.80
C LEU A 96 13.52 -4.53 -0.28
N THR A 97 12.34 -4.75 0.31
CA THR A 97 12.13 -4.72 1.75
C THR A 97 12.00 -6.13 2.33
N ASP A 98 11.92 -6.22 3.66
CA ASP A 98 11.83 -7.48 4.42
C ASP A 98 13.04 -8.42 4.24
N MET A 99 14.21 -7.82 4.00
CA MET A 99 15.50 -8.51 3.92
C MET A 99 16.49 -7.84 4.87
N ILE A 100 17.27 -8.66 5.58
CA ILE A 100 18.41 -8.20 6.39
C ILE A 100 19.67 -8.70 5.70
N LEU A 101 20.50 -7.78 5.23
CA LEU A 101 21.75 -8.10 4.56
C LEU A 101 22.90 -7.99 5.56
N ARG A 102 23.68 -9.06 5.70
CA ARG A 102 24.89 -9.02 6.54
C ARG A 102 26.07 -8.44 5.74
N ASN A 103 26.97 -7.75 6.43
CA ASN A 103 28.07 -7.02 5.77
C ASN A 103 29.08 -7.95 5.07
N ASP A 104 29.22 -9.18 5.56
CA ASP A 104 30.08 -10.25 5.06
C ASP A 104 29.42 -11.14 4.00
N GLU A 105 28.13 -10.93 3.72
CA GLU A 105 27.37 -11.75 2.78
C GLU A 105 27.58 -11.27 1.33
N SER A 106 28.11 -12.16 0.50
CA SER A 106 28.16 -12.00 -0.95
C SER A 106 26.83 -12.49 -1.54
N ILE A 107 25.98 -11.56 -1.93
CA ILE A 107 24.75 -11.86 -2.66
C ILE A 107 25.07 -11.79 -4.15
N ASN A 108 24.74 -12.86 -4.90
CA ASN A 108 24.77 -12.80 -6.34
C ASN A 108 23.52 -12.05 -6.83
N LEU A 109 23.71 -10.88 -7.42
CA LEU A 109 22.61 -10.03 -7.88
C LEU A 109 21.91 -10.63 -9.11
N GLU A 110 22.63 -11.43 -9.90
CA GLU A 110 22.07 -12.12 -11.06
C GLU A 110 20.94 -13.10 -10.66
N ASP A 111 20.98 -13.63 -9.43
CA ASP A 111 19.93 -14.52 -8.90
C ASP A 111 18.64 -13.75 -8.51
N LEU A 112 18.73 -12.42 -8.38
CA LEU A 112 17.61 -11.55 -8.02
C LEU A 112 16.99 -10.89 -9.25
N GLU A 113 17.81 -10.54 -10.23
CA GLU A 113 17.38 -9.90 -11.47
C GLU A 113 16.48 -10.82 -12.30
N GLY A 114 15.44 -10.27 -12.92
CA GLY A 114 14.41 -11.00 -13.65
C GLY A 114 13.31 -11.60 -12.78
N ARG A 115 13.43 -11.60 -11.45
CA ARG A 115 12.36 -12.07 -10.55
C ARG A 115 11.19 -11.10 -10.48
N GLU A 116 10.00 -11.66 -10.31
CA GLU A 116 8.77 -10.90 -10.13
C GLU A 116 8.69 -10.29 -8.72
N VAL A 117 8.21 -9.06 -8.63
CA VAL A 117 8.07 -8.30 -7.39
C VAL A 117 6.70 -7.65 -7.28
N VAL A 118 6.26 -7.39 -6.05
CA VAL A 118 4.96 -6.77 -5.73
C VAL A 118 5.20 -5.53 -4.88
N PRO A 119 4.53 -4.40 -5.19
CA PRO A 119 4.60 -3.20 -4.34
C PRO A 119 4.06 -3.47 -2.93
N ARG A 120 4.77 -2.94 -1.94
CA ARG A 120 4.37 -2.96 -0.53
C ARG A 120 4.25 -1.55 0.00
N PHE A 121 3.15 -1.29 0.69
CA PHE A 121 3.03 -0.11 1.50
C PHE A 121 4.00 -0.21 2.68
N ARG A 122 4.76 0.86 2.90
CA ARG A 122 5.70 1.00 4.01
C ARG A 122 5.61 2.40 4.57
N ARG A 123 5.81 2.55 5.88
CA ARG A 123 5.89 3.87 6.52
C ARG A 123 7.05 4.64 5.91
N ARG A 124 6.88 5.94 5.70
CA ARG A 124 7.87 6.81 5.00
C ARG A 124 8.86 7.49 5.93
N TYR A 125 8.43 7.74 7.16
CA TYR A 125 9.27 8.29 8.20
C TYR A 125 8.77 7.81 9.56
N SER A 126 9.70 7.58 10.48
CA SER A 126 9.39 7.46 11.91
C SER A 126 9.72 8.77 12.60
N VAL A 127 8.84 9.27 13.46
CA VAL A 127 9.11 10.42 14.33
C VAL A 127 9.32 9.89 15.76
N GLU A 128 10.55 9.85 16.22
CA GLU A 128 10.82 9.80 17.66
C GLU A 128 11.02 11.22 18.20
N LYS A 129 10.95 11.41 19.53
CA LYS A 129 11.18 12.72 20.17
C LYS A 129 12.48 13.40 19.73
N ASN A 130 13.47 12.65 19.25
CA ASN A 130 14.79 13.15 18.87
C ASN A 130 15.26 12.81 17.44
N ASP A 131 14.53 12.04 16.63
CA ASP A 131 15.01 11.66 15.28
C ASP A 131 13.89 11.40 14.26
N ILE A 132 14.12 11.85 13.02
CA ILE A 132 13.34 11.47 11.84
C ILE A 132 14.09 10.33 11.13
N ILE A 133 13.49 9.15 11.05
CA ILE A 133 14.05 8.02 10.29
C ILE A 133 13.41 8.00 8.90
N PRO A 134 14.03 8.53 7.83
CA PRO A 134 13.49 8.44 6.49
C PRO A 134 13.62 7.01 5.96
N THR A 135 12.59 6.57 5.24
CA THR A 135 12.57 5.33 4.48
C THR A 135 12.22 5.66 3.02
N THR A 136 12.31 4.67 2.14
CA THR A 136 11.86 4.80 0.75
C THR A 136 10.44 4.24 0.62
N SER A 137 9.51 5.05 0.09
CA SER A 137 8.11 4.62 -0.12
C SER A 137 7.96 3.60 -1.24
N LEU A 138 8.89 3.61 -2.20
CA LEU A 138 8.91 2.67 -3.32
C LEU A 138 9.57 1.37 -2.85
N ALA A 139 8.79 0.58 -2.12
CA ALA A 139 9.21 -0.67 -1.51
C ALA A 139 8.53 -1.86 -2.19
N PHE A 140 9.28 -2.94 -2.35
CA PHE A 140 8.83 -4.13 -3.05
C PHE A 140 9.28 -5.38 -2.30
N THR A 141 8.50 -6.45 -2.43
CA THR A 141 8.91 -7.81 -2.03
C THR A 141 8.82 -8.72 -3.24
N PHE A 142 9.55 -9.84 -3.24
CA PHE A 142 9.36 -10.85 -4.27
C PHE A 142 7.94 -11.43 -4.25
N ALA A 143 7.43 -11.73 -5.44
CA ALA A 143 6.06 -12.20 -5.66
C ALA A 143 5.83 -13.66 -5.24
N ASP A 144 6.89 -14.41 -4.98
CA ASP A 144 6.90 -15.84 -4.70
C ASP A 144 7.37 -16.19 -3.28
N GLU A 145 7.58 -15.19 -2.42
CA GLU A 145 8.07 -15.38 -1.05
C GLU A 145 6.97 -15.22 0.01
N TYR A 146 7.33 -14.71 1.19
CA TYR A 146 6.50 -14.64 2.39
C TYR A 146 5.15 -13.93 2.18
N TYR A 147 5.10 -12.95 1.28
CA TYR A 147 3.86 -12.31 0.84
C TYR A 147 3.65 -12.61 -0.66
N PRO A 148 3.09 -13.78 -1.00
CA PRO A 148 2.93 -14.16 -2.40
C PRO A 148 1.96 -13.23 -3.12
N TYR A 149 2.16 -13.07 -4.42
CA TYR A 149 1.25 -12.31 -5.28
C TYR A 149 -0.12 -12.99 -5.36
N GLN A 150 -1.17 -12.18 -5.28
CA GLN A 150 -2.54 -12.60 -5.48
C GLN A 150 -3.24 -11.57 -6.37
N GLU A 151 -3.93 -12.04 -7.41
CA GLU A 151 -4.64 -11.17 -8.33
C GLU A 151 -5.90 -10.61 -7.68
N TYR A 152 -6.07 -9.28 -7.74
CA TYR A 152 -7.32 -8.65 -7.33
C TYR A 152 -8.32 -8.69 -8.48
N LYS A 153 -9.22 -9.66 -8.44
CA LYS A 153 -10.29 -9.82 -9.42
C LYS A 153 -11.62 -9.40 -8.82
N ILE A 154 -12.20 -8.33 -9.36
CA ILE A 154 -13.55 -7.89 -8.97
C ILE A 154 -14.57 -8.91 -9.47
N SER A 155 -15.48 -9.33 -8.59
CA SER A 155 -16.56 -10.27 -8.91
C SER A 155 -17.88 -9.78 -8.34
N GLU A 156 -18.96 -9.95 -9.10
CA GLU A 156 -20.31 -9.70 -8.61
C GLU A 156 -20.74 -10.80 -7.61
N PRO A 157 -21.52 -10.46 -6.57
CA PRO A 157 -22.02 -11.45 -5.65
C PRO A 157 -22.97 -12.42 -6.35
N GLY A 158 -22.72 -13.72 -6.24
CA GLY A 158 -23.60 -14.74 -6.82
C GLY A 158 -24.97 -14.87 -6.12
N LYS A 159 -25.11 -14.25 -4.93
CA LYS A 159 -26.34 -14.20 -4.17
C LYS A 159 -26.37 -12.95 -3.29
N GLU A 160 -27.50 -12.26 -3.28
CA GLU A 160 -27.76 -11.17 -2.34
C GLU A 160 -28.29 -11.73 -1.00
N TYR A 161 -27.85 -11.13 0.10
CA TYR A 161 -28.28 -11.46 1.44
C TYR A 161 -28.87 -10.22 2.12
N ASP A 162 -30.00 -10.41 2.81
CA ASP A 162 -30.66 -9.33 3.56
C ASP A 162 -29.99 -9.06 4.90
N ALA A 163 -29.31 -10.06 5.47
CA ALA A 163 -28.60 -9.94 6.73
C ALA A 163 -27.16 -9.46 6.49
N PRO A 164 -26.65 -8.51 7.29
CA PRO A 164 -25.27 -8.09 7.20
C PRO A 164 -24.32 -9.19 7.67
N GLY A 165 -23.14 -9.27 7.07
CA GLY A 165 -22.15 -10.30 7.38
C GLY A 165 -20.75 -9.97 6.88
N ILE A 166 -19.78 -10.82 7.22
CA ILE A 166 -18.40 -10.70 6.77
C ILE A 166 -18.29 -11.36 5.39
N VAL A 167 -17.98 -10.57 4.36
CA VAL A 167 -17.84 -11.05 2.97
C VAL A 167 -16.40 -11.42 2.58
N GLY A 168 -15.42 -11.05 3.42
CA GLY A 168 -14.02 -11.45 3.27
C GLY A 168 -13.15 -10.87 4.37
N TYR A 169 -11.92 -11.37 4.49
CA TYR A 169 -10.93 -10.91 5.47
C TYR A 169 -9.52 -11.04 4.91
N GLY A 170 -8.60 -10.21 5.41
CA GLY A 170 -7.18 -10.24 5.07
C GLY A 170 -6.35 -10.15 6.34
N VAL A 171 -5.19 -10.82 6.34
CA VAL A 171 -4.27 -10.83 7.48
C VAL A 171 -2.89 -10.45 6.99
N TYR A 172 -2.28 -9.49 7.68
CA TYR A 172 -0.90 -9.10 7.47
C TYR A 172 -0.12 -9.32 8.77
N VAL A 173 0.99 -10.03 8.68
CA VAL A 173 1.92 -10.26 9.80
C VAL A 173 3.31 -9.98 9.30
N SER A 174 4.03 -9.05 9.92
CA SER A 174 5.43 -8.73 9.63
C SER A 174 6.28 -9.97 9.41
N ARG A 175 7.33 -9.94 8.57
CA ARG A 175 8.11 -11.14 8.24
C ARG A 175 9.02 -11.63 9.37
N PHE A 176 9.67 -10.71 10.07
CA PHE A 176 10.72 -11.08 11.02
C PHE A 176 10.18 -11.75 12.28
N ARG A 177 10.99 -12.62 12.87
CA ARG A 177 10.64 -13.43 14.03
C ARG A 177 11.76 -13.40 15.06
N ILE A 178 11.36 -13.37 16.32
CA ILE A 178 12.24 -13.69 17.44
C ILE A 178 11.67 -14.87 18.19
N LYS A 179 12.55 -15.74 18.68
CA LYS A 179 12.18 -16.86 19.54
C LYS A 179 12.34 -16.45 20.99
N GLU A 180 11.28 -16.63 21.76
CA GLU A 180 11.25 -16.36 23.20
C GLU A 180 10.74 -17.62 23.91
N GLY A 181 11.68 -18.41 24.46
CA GLY A 181 11.37 -19.72 25.02
C GLY A 181 10.79 -20.67 23.97
N GLY A 182 9.57 -21.16 24.21
CA GLY A 182 8.82 -22.02 23.29
C GLY A 182 7.92 -21.28 22.30
N MET A 183 7.89 -19.95 22.31
CA MET A 183 7.04 -19.13 21.45
C MET A 183 7.86 -18.37 20.41
N GLU A 184 7.23 -18.10 19.27
CA GLU A 184 7.75 -17.24 18.21
C GLU A 184 6.92 -15.96 18.15
N ARG A 185 7.58 -14.80 18.09
CA ARG A 185 6.91 -13.49 18.03
C ARG A 185 7.29 -12.77 16.75
N SER A 186 6.30 -12.21 16.05
CA SER A 186 6.53 -11.32 14.92
C SER A 186 7.14 -10.00 15.38
N VAL A 187 8.15 -9.53 14.64
CA VAL A 187 8.78 -8.24 14.86
C VAL A 187 8.60 -7.38 13.61
N PRO A 188 8.05 -6.16 13.73
CA PRO A 188 7.93 -5.25 12.60
C PRO A 188 9.31 -4.83 12.12
N PHE A 189 9.48 -4.74 10.81
CA PHE A 189 10.66 -4.15 10.22
C PHE A 189 10.68 -2.64 10.44
N ILE A 190 11.84 -2.03 10.22
CA ILE A 190 12.06 -0.60 10.51
C ILE A 190 11.20 0.33 9.64
N ASP A 191 10.57 -0.17 8.58
CA ASP A 191 9.67 0.57 7.70
C ASP A 191 8.20 0.11 7.83
N GLU A 192 7.86 -0.62 8.89
CA GLU A 192 6.50 -1.07 9.21
C GLU A 192 5.92 -0.34 10.44
N ASP A 193 4.61 -0.14 10.42
CA ASP A 193 3.81 0.44 11.51
C ASP A 193 2.34 -0.02 11.42
N ALA A 194 1.48 0.51 12.29
CA ALA A 194 0.05 0.19 12.29
C ALA A 194 -0.66 0.55 10.98
N ILE A 195 -0.24 1.63 10.29
CA ILE A 195 -0.77 1.98 8.97
C ILE A 195 -0.38 0.92 7.95
N THR A 196 0.87 0.46 7.98
CA THR A 196 1.36 -0.60 7.11
C THR A 196 0.57 -1.88 7.26
N ALA A 197 0.35 -2.32 8.51
CA ALA A 197 -0.48 -3.48 8.79
C ALA A 197 -1.92 -3.30 8.29
N ALA A 198 -2.53 -2.13 8.53
CA ALA A 198 -3.89 -1.84 8.11
C ALA A 198 -4.06 -1.80 6.57
N VAL A 199 -3.15 -1.15 5.86
CA VAL A 199 -3.16 -1.06 4.39
C VAL A 199 -2.95 -2.43 3.76
N GLU A 200 -1.90 -3.17 4.15
CA GLU A 200 -1.60 -4.47 3.54
C GLU A 200 -2.66 -5.53 3.90
N ALA A 201 -3.20 -5.53 5.13
CA ALA A 201 -4.30 -6.42 5.49
C ALA A 201 -5.60 -6.04 4.74
N GLY A 202 -5.91 -4.75 4.60
CA GLY A 202 -7.06 -4.27 3.84
C GLY A 202 -6.95 -4.61 2.35
N LYS A 203 -5.75 -4.48 1.77
CA LYS A 203 -5.43 -4.91 0.40
C LYS A 203 -5.75 -6.39 0.20
N LEU A 204 -5.31 -7.25 1.13
CA LEU A 204 -5.61 -8.68 1.10
C LEU A 204 -7.11 -8.97 1.30
N ALA A 205 -7.81 -8.21 2.16
CA ALA A 205 -9.25 -8.35 2.35
C ALA A 205 -10.04 -8.04 1.06
N LEU A 206 -9.63 -7.00 0.33
CA LEU A 206 -10.21 -6.67 -0.98
C LEU A 206 -9.94 -7.78 -2.01
N ILE A 207 -8.70 -8.28 -2.06
CA ILE A 207 -8.33 -9.40 -2.95
C ILE A 207 -9.19 -10.64 -2.65
N HIS A 208 -9.27 -11.05 -1.38
CA HIS A 208 -10.00 -12.27 -0.99
C HIS A 208 -11.51 -12.13 -1.14
N SER A 209 -12.07 -10.94 -0.94
CA SER A 209 -13.51 -10.69 -1.07
C SER A 209 -13.97 -10.48 -2.52
N GLY A 210 -13.09 -10.02 -3.41
CA GLY A 210 -13.45 -9.64 -4.78
C GLY A 210 -14.39 -8.44 -4.89
N VAL A 211 -14.60 -7.71 -3.79
CA VAL A 211 -15.47 -6.52 -3.74
C VAL A 211 -14.81 -5.36 -4.50
N ASP A 212 -15.55 -4.63 -5.32
CA ASP A 212 -15.07 -3.37 -5.89
C ASP A 212 -14.85 -2.35 -4.76
N HIS A 213 -13.60 -1.93 -4.59
CA HIS A 213 -13.19 -0.98 -3.56
C HIS A 213 -14.00 0.33 -3.56
N LYS A 214 -14.58 0.73 -4.69
CA LYS A 214 -15.43 1.93 -4.81
C LYS A 214 -16.77 1.82 -4.09
N LEU A 215 -17.22 0.60 -3.78
CA LEU A 215 -18.48 0.35 -3.07
C LEU A 215 -18.34 0.49 -1.54
N VAL A 216 -17.13 0.77 -1.04
CA VAL A 216 -16.89 0.93 0.39
C VAL A 216 -17.19 2.37 0.81
N ASP A 217 -18.30 2.57 1.52
CA ASP A 217 -18.73 3.90 1.99
C ASP A 217 -18.20 4.27 3.38
N LYS A 218 -17.73 3.27 4.15
CA LYS A 218 -17.18 3.49 5.49
C LYS A 218 -16.05 2.56 5.84
N ILE A 219 -15.02 3.12 6.47
CA ILE A 219 -13.90 2.39 7.06
C ILE A 219 -13.72 2.75 8.53
N TYR A 220 -13.55 1.70 9.33
CA TYR A 220 -13.13 1.78 10.71
C TYR A 220 -11.74 1.17 10.86
N VAL A 221 -10.86 1.84 11.61
CA VAL A 221 -9.60 1.25 12.06
C VAL A 221 -9.58 1.23 13.59
N GLY A 222 -9.50 0.04 14.18
CA GLY A 222 -9.31 -0.11 15.62
C GLY A 222 -7.83 -0.28 15.95
N SER A 223 -7.24 0.64 16.72
CA SER A 223 -5.83 0.53 17.13
C SER A 223 -5.55 1.30 18.43
N GLU A 224 -4.56 0.82 19.18
CA GLU A 224 -3.92 1.54 20.30
C GLU A 224 -2.52 2.03 19.93
N SER A 225 -2.10 1.79 18.69
CA SER A 225 -0.75 2.04 18.20
C SER A 225 -0.75 3.10 17.11
N ASN A 226 -1.56 4.14 17.30
CA ASN A 226 -1.70 5.23 16.34
C ASN A 226 -0.37 5.98 16.18
N PRO A 227 0.22 6.01 14.97
CA PRO A 227 1.50 6.67 14.76
C PRO A 227 1.39 8.21 14.81
N TYR A 228 0.18 8.75 14.66
CA TYR A 228 -0.10 10.19 14.70
C TYR A 228 -1.31 10.46 15.59
N ALA A 229 -1.24 11.54 16.37
CA ALA A 229 -2.31 11.94 17.28
C ALA A 229 -3.54 12.55 16.56
N VAL A 230 -3.35 13.10 15.35
CA VAL A 230 -4.38 13.87 14.65
C VAL A 230 -4.78 13.26 13.30
N ASN A 231 -3.83 12.68 12.56
CA ASN A 231 -4.13 12.09 11.26
C ASN A 231 -4.56 10.62 11.43
N PRO A 232 -5.81 10.25 11.12
CA PRO A 232 -6.29 8.89 11.31
C PRO A 232 -5.55 7.87 10.42
N ILE A 233 -5.36 6.65 10.92
CA ILE A 233 -4.94 5.50 10.10
C ILE A 233 -5.99 5.24 9.01
N ALA A 234 -7.28 5.29 9.37
CA ALA A 234 -8.41 5.06 8.48
C ALA A 234 -8.38 5.96 7.25
N SER A 235 -8.03 7.25 7.40
CA SER A 235 -7.95 8.20 6.27
C SER A 235 -6.83 7.80 5.30
N LYS A 236 -5.71 7.30 5.82
CA LYS A 236 -4.59 6.82 5.02
C LYS A 236 -4.95 5.53 4.29
N VAL A 237 -5.61 4.60 4.98
CA VAL A 237 -6.10 3.35 4.37
C VAL A 237 -7.11 3.64 3.26
N ALA A 238 -8.10 4.50 3.51
CA ALA A 238 -9.06 4.96 2.51
C ALA A 238 -8.35 5.48 1.25
N GLN A 239 -7.42 6.43 1.44
CA GLN A 239 -6.71 7.06 0.33
C GLN A 239 -5.80 6.08 -0.44
N VAL A 240 -5.10 5.18 0.27
CA VAL A 240 -4.15 4.25 -0.34
C VAL A 240 -4.86 3.07 -0.98
N LEU A 241 -5.98 2.58 -0.44
CA LEU A 241 -6.76 1.51 -1.06
C LEU A 241 -7.81 2.02 -2.06
N LYS A 242 -8.00 3.34 -2.15
CA LYS A 242 -9.00 4.02 -2.99
C LYS A 242 -10.43 3.60 -2.64
N LEU A 243 -10.73 3.51 -1.35
CA LEU A 243 -12.06 3.11 -0.89
C LEU A 243 -13.09 4.19 -1.23
N GLY A 244 -14.26 3.81 -1.73
CA GLY A 244 -15.32 4.76 -2.09
C GLY A 244 -15.11 5.44 -3.44
N GLU A 245 -16.05 6.31 -3.82
CA GLU A 245 -15.95 7.08 -5.05
C GLU A 245 -14.86 8.16 -4.96
N GLU A 246 -14.01 8.29 -5.99
CA GLU A 246 -12.99 9.34 -6.04
C GLU A 246 -13.57 10.65 -6.59
N GLU A 247 -13.54 11.71 -5.79
CA GLU A 247 -13.83 13.06 -6.26
C GLU A 247 -12.71 13.53 -7.19
N ARG A 248 -12.94 13.50 -8.51
CA ARG A 248 -11.88 13.72 -9.53
C ARG A 248 -11.18 15.08 -9.45
N ALA A 249 -11.86 16.13 -8.98
CA ALA A 249 -11.28 17.46 -8.90
C ALA A 249 -10.21 17.53 -7.81
N GLU A 250 -10.45 16.84 -6.70
CA GLU A 250 -9.60 16.88 -5.53
C GLU A 250 -8.71 15.63 -5.38
N GLY A 251 -9.10 14.52 -6.00
CA GLY A 251 -8.52 13.22 -5.75
C GLY A 251 -8.68 12.85 -4.27
N VAL A 252 -9.87 13.05 -3.70
CA VAL A 252 -10.21 12.63 -2.34
C VAL A 252 -11.18 11.47 -2.46
N GLN A 253 -11.06 10.51 -1.56
CA GLN A 253 -11.96 9.37 -1.49
C GLN A 253 -13.21 9.74 -0.71
N GLY A 254 -14.38 9.61 -1.31
CA GLY A 254 -15.69 9.84 -0.72
C GLY A 254 -16.10 8.69 0.20
N VAL A 255 -15.34 8.48 1.27
CA VAL A 255 -15.55 7.42 2.26
C VAL A 255 -15.45 8.02 3.66
N ASP A 256 -16.36 7.63 4.56
CA ASP A 256 -16.25 8.01 5.97
C ASP A 256 -15.17 7.16 6.64
N ALA A 257 -14.20 7.80 7.30
CA ALA A 257 -13.00 7.15 7.79
C ALA A 257 -12.69 7.55 9.24
N VAL A 258 -12.78 6.59 10.16
CA VAL A 258 -12.64 6.84 11.60
C VAL A 258 -11.72 5.83 12.25
N ASP A 259 -10.81 6.33 13.09
CA ASP A 259 -10.04 5.53 14.03
C ASP A 259 -10.82 5.39 15.34
N THR A 260 -10.74 4.21 15.95
CA THR A 260 -11.26 3.95 17.28
C THR A 260 -10.19 3.33 18.16
N GLU A 261 -10.18 3.72 19.44
CA GLU A 261 -9.21 3.27 20.41
C GLU A 261 -9.95 2.76 21.64
N PHE A 262 -9.82 1.46 21.91
CA PHE A 262 -10.31 0.83 23.12
C PHE A 262 -9.69 -0.55 23.30
N ALA A 263 -8.44 -0.59 23.75
CA ALA A 263 -7.73 -1.85 23.93
C ALA A 263 -7.77 -2.74 22.66
N CYS A 264 -7.63 -4.04 22.86
CA CYS A 264 -7.94 -5.07 21.86
C CYS A 264 -9.44 -5.16 21.47
N LYS A 265 -10.32 -4.26 21.94
CA LYS A 265 -11.77 -4.31 21.71
C LYS A 265 -12.26 -3.27 20.69
N ALA A 266 -11.44 -2.29 20.32
CA ALA A 266 -11.80 -1.21 19.41
C ALA A 266 -12.52 -1.72 18.14
N ALA A 267 -11.86 -2.61 17.39
CA ALA A 267 -12.38 -3.17 16.16
C ALA A 267 -13.64 -4.04 16.37
N THR A 268 -13.69 -4.83 17.45
CA THR A 268 -14.84 -5.69 17.77
C THR A 268 -16.10 -4.89 18.04
N SER A 269 -15.97 -3.72 18.68
CA SER A 269 -17.11 -2.79 18.84
C SER A 269 -17.56 -2.26 17.48
N MET A 270 -16.62 -1.89 16.61
CA MET A 270 -16.94 -1.33 15.29
C MET A 270 -17.57 -2.33 14.33
N PHE A 271 -17.36 -3.65 14.49
CA PHE A 271 -18.14 -4.64 13.73
C PHE A 271 -19.64 -4.50 13.98
N LYS A 272 -20.06 -4.21 15.21
CA LYS A 272 -21.48 -4.04 15.54
C LYS A 272 -22.05 -2.77 14.91
N ASP A 273 -21.29 -1.68 14.96
CA ASP A 273 -21.69 -0.40 14.36
C ASP A 273 -21.76 -0.51 12.84
N ALA A 274 -20.78 -1.15 12.21
CA ALA A 274 -20.79 -1.44 10.77
C ALA A 274 -22.01 -2.28 10.38
N MET A 275 -22.30 -3.36 11.11
CA MET A 275 -23.50 -4.18 10.88
C MET A 275 -24.78 -3.37 11.05
N ALA A 276 -24.87 -2.50 12.07
CA ALA A 276 -26.05 -1.67 12.30
C ALA A 276 -26.27 -0.65 11.17
N LEU A 277 -25.21 -0.08 10.61
CA LEU A 277 -25.29 0.88 9.50
C LEU A 277 -25.84 0.27 8.21
N VAL A 278 -25.48 -0.99 7.92
CA VAL A 278 -25.93 -1.68 6.70
C VAL A 278 -27.21 -2.49 6.92
N CYS A 279 -27.63 -2.70 8.16
CA CYS A 279 -28.87 -3.41 8.48
C CYS A 279 -30.08 -2.50 8.20
N TYR A 280 -30.69 -2.68 7.03
CA TYR A 280 -31.97 -2.05 6.72
C TYR A 280 -33.10 -3.07 6.90
N PRO A 281 -33.93 -2.97 7.95
CA PRO A 281 -35.09 -3.84 8.07
C PRO A 281 -36.07 -3.53 6.94
N LYS A 282 -36.33 -4.51 6.07
CA LYS A 282 -37.28 -4.36 4.94
C LYS A 282 -38.71 -4.05 5.37
N ASN A 283 -39.04 -4.21 6.66
CA ASN A 283 -40.31 -3.81 7.26
C ASN A 283 -40.04 -3.16 8.64
N PRO A 284 -40.38 -1.87 8.84
CA PRO A 284 -40.27 -1.19 10.13
C PRO A 284 -41.29 -1.67 11.17
#